data_AF-A0A7W8RU71-F1
#
_entry.id   AF-A0A7W8RU71-F1
#
_cell.length_a   1.000
_cell.length_b   1.000
_cell.length_c   1.000
_cell.angle_alpha   90.00
_cell.angle_beta   90.00
_cell.angle_gamma   90.00
#
_symmetry.space_group_name_H-M   'P 1'
#
loop_
_entity.id
_entity.type
_entity.pdbx_description
1 polymer ?
#
loop_
_entity_poly.entity_id
_entity_poly.type
_entity_poly.pdbx_seq_one_letter_code
_entity_poly.pdbx_strand_id
1 'polypeptide(L)'
;MDWDDVVDAKILTPLQKTFGTGITYQPAVGAPFQITGIYDKAFFGIDPTTGETIVTTQPTVGVQLSQFVGQPQPLQGDQLLILKTSEQWEVREVHPDGHGAARLMLNVPGQTDV
;
A
#
# COMPACT_ATOMS: atom_id res chain seq x y z
N MET A 1 4.45 14.29 -25.13
CA MET A 1 5.01 13.84 -23.84
C MET A 1 3.95 14.20 -22.85
N ASP A 2 3.22 13.19 -22.39
CA ASP A 2 2.09 13.41 -21.50
C ASP A 2 2.62 13.84 -20.13
N TRP A 3 1.87 14.68 -19.44
CA TRP A 3 2.31 15.22 -18.15
C TRP A 3 2.39 14.11 -17.10
N ASP A 4 1.54 13.09 -17.21
CA ASP A 4 1.54 11.88 -16.39
C ASP A 4 2.84 11.07 -16.52
N ASP A 5 3.39 10.92 -17.72
CA ASP A 5 4.67 10.23 -17.94
C ASP A 5 5.83 10.95 -17.23
N VAL A 6 5.77 12.28 -17.16
CA VAL A 6 6.80 13.10 -16.51
C VAL A 6 6.73 12.97 -15.00
N VAL A 7 5.52 12.96 -14.43
CA VAL A 7 5.29 12.75 -12.99
C VAL A 7 5.73 11.35 -12.57
N ASP A 8 5.35 10.34 -13.36
CA ASP A 8 5.68 8.95 -13.10
C ASP A 8 7.21 8.74 -13.06
N ALA A 9 7.90 9.21 -14.11
CA ALA A 9 9.34 8.97 -14.25
C ALA A 9 10.22 9.89 -13.39
N LYS A 10 9.85 11.16 -13.20
CA LYS A 10 10.72 12.15 -12.53
C LYS A 10 10.39 12.38 -11.06
N ILE A 11 9.20 12.02 -10.59
CA ILE A 11 8.75 12.29 -9.22
C ILE A 11 8.48 10.99 -8.48
N LEU A 12 7.60 10.15 -9.00
CA LEU A 12 7.19 8.91 -8.31
C LEU A 12 8.34 7.90 -8.22
N THR A 13 9.09 7.68 -9.30
CA THR A 13 10.23 6.75 -9.30
C THR A 13 11.31 7.08 -8.25
N PRO A 14 11.87 8.31 -8.17
CA PRO A 14 12.87 8.62 -7.15
C PRO A 14 12.28 8.59 -5.72
N LEU A 15 11.02 8.98 -5.52
CA LEU A 15 10.36 8.89 -4.21
C LEU A 15 10.23 7.44 -3.75
N GLN A 16 9.77 6.54 -4.61
CA GLN A 16 9.73 5.10 -4.34
C GLN A 16 11.14 4.54 -4.06
N LYS A 17 12.16 5.02 -4.78
CA LYS A 17 13.55 4.59 -4.55
C LYS A 17 14.10 5.04 -3.20
N THR A 18 13.72 6.22 -2.71
CA THR A 18 14.26 6.79 -1.46
C THR A 18 13.44 6.40 -0.23
N PHE A 19 12.12 6.38 -0.33
CA PHE A 19 11.21 6.16 0.80
C PHE A 19 10.42 4.86 0.71
N GLY A 20 10.46 4.19 -0.44
CA GLY A 20 9.78 2.92 -0.62
C GLY A 20 10.46 1.80 0.18
N THR A 21 9.63 0.90 0.67
CA THR A 21 10.05 -0.40 1.19
C THR A 21 9.78 -1.47 0.14
N GLY A 22 10.61 -2.52 0.13
CA GLY A 22 10.31 -3.72 -0.63
C GLY A 22 9.07 -4.41 -0.05
N ILE A 23 8.14 -4.77 -0.92
CA ILE A 23 6.88 -5.43 -0.59
C ILE A 23 6.73 -6.63 -1.52
N THR A 24 6.42 -7.79 -0.97
CA THR A 24 5.97 -8.92 -1.79
C THR A 24 4.46 -8.84 -1.91
N TYR A 25 3.98 -8.51 -3.10
CA TYR A 25 2.56 -8.52 -3.44
C TYR A 25 2.11 -9.92 -3.82
N GLN A 26 1.00 -10.37 -3.25
CA GLN A 26 0.41 -11.68 -3.45
C GLN A 26 -1.03 -11.48 -3.94
N PRO A 27 -1.23 -11.42 -5.28
CA PRO A 27 -2.57 -11.28 -5.82
C PRO A 27 -3.38 -12.56 -5.52
N ALA A 28 -4.70 -12.41 -5.34
CA ALA A 28 -5.61 -13.54 -5.17
C ALA A 28 -5.59 -14.49 -6.37
N VAL A 29 -5.30 -13.95 -7.56
CA VAL A 29 -5.12 -14.72 -8.80
C VAL A 29 -3.80 -14.32 -9.45
N GLY A 30 -2.79 -15.17 -9.35
CA GLY A 30 -1.49 -14.98 -9.99
C GLY A 30 -0.31 -15.48 -9.15
N ALA A 31 0.89 -15.21 -9.63
CA ALA A 31 2.11 -15.47 -8.87
C ALA A 31 2.45 -14.25 -8.01
N PRO A 32 3.01 -14.44 -6.79
CA PRO A 32 3.57 -13.36 -6.02
C PRO A 32 4.68 -12.62 -6.78
N PHE A 33 4.72 -11.30 -6.67
CA PHE A 33 5.75 -10.46 -7.26
C PHE A 33 6.24 -9.39 -6.28
N GLN A 34 7.44 -8.88 -6.51
CA GLN A 34 8.02 -7.85 -5.66
C GLN A 34 7.73 -6.46 -6.24
N ILE A 35 7.25 -5.57 -5.39
CA ILE A 35 7.03 -4.17 -5.69
C ILE A 35 7.75 -3.30 -4.66
N THR A 36 7.96 -2.04 -5.02
CA THR A 36 8.37 -1.01 -4.08
C THR A 36 7.18 -0.11 -3.77
N GLY A 37 6.91 0.12 -2.48
CA GLY A 37 5.81 0.95 -2.05
C GLY A 37 6.17 1.75 -0.80
N ILE A 38 5.59 2.93 -0.63
CA ILE A 38 5.75 3.72 0.59
C ILE A 38 4.73 3.20 1.60
N TYR A 39 5.20 2.47 2.60
CA TYR A 39 4.36 1.96 3.68
C TYR A 39 4.21 3.00 4.79
N ASP A 40 2.99 3.44 5.03
CA ASP A 40 2.61 4.31 6.12
C ASP A 40 1.88 3.51 7.20
N LYS A 41 2.57 3.30 8.32
CA LYS A 41 2.05 2.53 9.44
C LYS A 41 1.15 3.41 10.29
N ALA A 42 -0.12 3.01 10.37
CA ALA A 42 -1.06 3.58 11.31
C ALA A 42 -0.58 3.52 12.75
N PHE A 43 -0.71 4.63 13.47
CA PHE A 43 -0.46 4.70 14.91
C PHE A 43 -1.75 4.37 15.65
N PHE A 44 -1.68 3.40 16.58
CA PHE A 44 -2.73 3.18 17.57
C PHE A 44 -2.31 3.90 18.85
N GLY A 45 -2.85 5.10 19.07
CA GLY A 45 -2.73 5.80 20.34
C GLY A 45 -3.84 5.35 21.27
N ILE A 46 -3.49 4.75 22.41
CA ILE A 46 -4.45 4.46 23.49
C ILE A 46 -4.32 5.60 24.48
N ASP A 47 -5.41 6.33 24.76
CA ASP A 47 -5.38 7.37 25.80
C ASP A 47 -5.40 6.69 27.19
N PRO A 48 -4.34 6.84 28.00
CA PRO A 48 -4.24 6.16 29.30
C PRO A 48 -5.17 6.76 30.38
N THR A 49 -5.90 7.84 30.09
CA THR A 49 -6.66 8.60 31.09
C THR A 49 -8.17 8.30 31.06
N THR A 50 -8.72 8.00 29.87
CA THR A 50 -10.17 7.75 29.69
C THR A 50 -10.47 6.33 29.21
N GLY A 51 -9.46 5.58 28.72
CA GLY A 51 -9.68 4.27 28.10
C GLY A 51 -10.41 4.33 26.76
N GLU A 52 -10.63 5.53 26.20
CA GLU A 52 -11.23 5.70 24.88
C GLU A 52 -10.16 5.68 23.79
N THR A 53 -10.36 4.82 22.79
CA THR A 53 -9.54 4.75 21.59
C THR A 53 -9.90 5.92 20.69
N ILE A 54 -9.08 6.96 20.65
CA ILE A 54 -9.26 8.06 19.70
C ILE A 54 -8.05 8.08 18.76
N VAL A 55 -8.37 7.98 17.46
CA VAL A 55 -7.50 7.93 16.28
C VAL A 55 -7.01 6.52 15.89
N THR A 56 -7.90 5.77 15.24
CA THR A 56 -7.51 4.66 14.36
C THR A 56 -7.12 5.27 13.01
N THR A 57 -5.82 5.55 12.80
CA THR A 57 -5.36 5.74 11.41
C THR A 57 -5.39 4.37 10.75
N GLN A 58 -5.80 4.24 9.50
CA GLN A 58 -5.76 2.96 8.78
C GLN A 58 -4.38 2.81 8.12
N PRO A 59 -3.69 1.67 8.22
CA PRO A 59 -2.40 1.51 7.54
C PRO A 59 -2.61 1.63 6.04
N THR A 60 -1.73 2.36 5.35
CA THR A 60 -1.84 2.55 3.90
C THR A 60 -0.50 2.34 3.21
N VAL A 61 -0.53 1.87 1.97
CA VAL A 61 0.65 1.77 1.10
C VAL A 61 0.42 2.58 -0.16
N GLY A 62 1.32 3.51 -0.44
CA GLY A 62 1.39 4.17 -1.73
C GLY A 62 2.23 3.35 -2.71
N VAL A 63 1.62 2.87 -3.79
CA VAL A 63 2.29 2.14 -4.87
C VAL A 63 2.20 2.91 -6.18
N GLN A 64 3.18 2.67 -7.06
CA GLN A 64 3.15 3.18 -8.42
C GLN A 64 2.51 2.13 -9.33
N LEU A 65 1.45 2.48 -10.05
CA LEU A 65 0.71 1.58 -10.95
C LEU A 65 1.58 1.11 -12.13
N SER A 66 2.59 1.89 -12.53
CA SER A 66 3.55 1.48 -13.56
C SER A 66 4.33 0.20 -13.21
N GLN A 67 4.47 -0.13 -11.92
CA GLN A 67 5.08 -1.39 -11.47
C GLN A 67 4.16 -2.61 -11.72
N PHE A 68 2.87 -2.38 -11.97
CA PHE A 68 1.88 -3.42 -12.24
C PHE A 68 1.66 -3.63 -13.75
N VAL A 69 2.41 -2.95 -14.63
CA VAL A 69 2.31 -3.15 -16.08
C VAL A 69 2.75 -4.58 -16.43
N GLY A 70 1.80 -5.40 -16.90
CA GLY A 70 2.02 -6.82 -17.18
C GLY A 70 1.79 -7.75 -15.97
N GLN A 71 1.35 -7.22 -14.83
CA GLN A 71 0.91 -7.95 -13.63
C GLN A 71 -0.58 -7.69 -13.37
N PRO A 72 -1.26 -8.48 -12.51
CA PRO A 72 -2.61 -8.17 -12.06
C PRO A 72 -2.65 -6.80 -11.37
N GLN A 73 -3.61 -5.95 -11.74
CA GLN A 73 -3.83 -4.70 -11.01
C GLN A 73 -4.23 -4.98 -9.56
N PRO A 74 -3.90 -4.08 -8.62
CA PRO A 74 -4.21 -4.31 -7.22
C PRO A 74 -5.72 -4.35 -6.99
N LEU A 75 -6.19 -5.39 -6.30
CA LEU A 75 -7.60 -5.63 -5.99
C LEU A 75 -7.83 -5.81 -4.49
N GLN A 76 -9.07 -5.59 -4.08
CA GLN A 76 -9.51 -5.91 -2.72
C GLN A 76 -9.36 -7.41 -2.46
N GLY A 77 -8.81 -7.76 -1.29
CA GLY A 77 -8.52 -9.13 -0.88
C GLY A 77 -7.13 -9.63 -1.28
N ASP A 78 -6.36 -8.86 -2.05
CA ASP A 78 -4.97 -9.20 -2.33
C ASP A 78 -4.13 -9.04 -1.06
N GLN A 79 -3.12 -9.89 -0.90
CA GLN A 79 -2.24 -9.86 0.26
C GLN A 79 -0.92 -9.19 -0.07
N LEU A 80 -0.30 -8.61 0.93
CA LEU A 80 1.02 -8.02 0.80
C LEU A 80 1.86 -8.26 2.05
N LEU A 81 3.15 -8.49 1.84
CA LEU A 81 4.14 -8.71 2.88
C LEU A 81 5.19 -7.61 2.82
N ILE A 82 5.29 -6.82 3.88
CA ILE A 82 6.32 -5.79 4.00
C ILE A 82 7.64 -6.47 4.35
N LEU A 83 8.62 -6.45 3.43
CA LEU A 83 9.88 -7.20 3.63
C LEU A 83 10.71 -6.69 4.81
N LYS A 84 10.63 -5.39 5.10
CA LYS A 84 11.40 -4.76 6.18
C LYS A 84 10.92 -5.13 7.58
N THR A 85 9.63 -5.29 7.78
CA THR A 85 9.01 -5.61 9.08
C THR A 85 8.49 -7.04 9.16
N SER A 86 8.47 -7.76 8.03
CA SER A 86 7.80 -9.07 7.87
C SER A 86 6.33 -9.05 8.28
N GLU A 87 5.68 -7.88 8.22
CA GLU A 87 4.25 -7.74 8.51
C GLU A 87 3.42 -8.07 7.26
N GLN A 88 2.43 -8.93 7.43
CA GLN A 88 1.47 -9.30 6.39
C GLN A 88 0.18 -8.49 6.55
N TRP A 89 -0.30 -7.97 5.43
CA TRP A 89 -1.49 -7.15 5.33
C TRP A 89 -2.37 -7.61 4.18
N GLU A 90 -3.64 -7.27 4.24
CA GLU A 90 -4.62 -7.50 3.17
C GLU A 90 -5.10 -6.14 2.63
N VAL A 91 -5.25 -6.05 1.31
CA VAL A 91 -5.77 -4.87 0.64
C VAL A 91 -7.28 -4.79 0.87
N ARG A 92 -7.71 -3.76 1.60
CA ARG A 92 -9.12 -3.48 1.85
C ARG A 92 -9.72 -2.69 0.68
N GLU A 93 -9.07 -1.60 0.30
CA GLU A 93 -9.55 -0.68 -0.73
C GLU A 93 -8.39 -0.12 -1.55
N VAL A 94 -8.66 0.20 -2.81
CA VAL A 94 -7.68 0.69 -3.78
C VAL A 94 -8.15 2.05 -4.30
N HIS A 95 -7.38 3.11 -4.00
CA HIS A 95 -7.65 4.48 -4.44
C HIS A 95 -6.62 4.91 -5.49
N PRO A 96 -6.93 4.80 -6.79
CA PRO A 96 -6.06 5.35 -7.83
C PRO A 96 -6.10 6.89 -7.82
N ASP A 97 -4.95 7.54 -7.94
CA ASP A 97 -4.79 9.00 -7.89
C ASP A 97 -4.89 9.67 -9.28
N GLY A 98 -5.25 8.92 -10.32
CA GLY A 98 -5.36 9.41 -11.70
C GLY A 98 -4.02 9.71 -12.39
N HIS A 99 -2.93 9.94 -11.64
CA HIS A 99 -1.60 10.30 -12.15
C HIS A 99 -0.59 9.13 -12.09
N GLY A 100 -1.04 7.88 -12.22
CA GLY A 100 -0.16 6.70 -12.21
C GLY A 100 0.24 6.18 -10.82
N ALA A 101 -0.19 6.81 -9.73
CA ALA A 101 -0.08 6.29 -8.38
C ALA A 101 -1.41 5.68 -7.89
N ALA A 102 -1.32 4.74 -6.95
CA ALA A 102 -2.47 4.23 -6.21
C ALA A 102 -2.16 4.12 -4.72
N ARG A 103 -3.13 4.49 -3.90
CA ARG A 103 -3.10 4.32 -2.45
C ARG A 103 -3.92 3.09 -2.08
N LEU A 104 -3.26 2.10 -1.48
CA LEU A 104 -3.88 0.88 -0.97
C LEU A 104 -4.16 1.07 0.51
N MET A 105 -5.42 0.93 0.91
CA MET A 105 -5.80 0.87 2.32
C MET A 105 -5.69 -0.57 2.80
N LEU A 106 -5.02 -0.77 3.93
CA LEU A 106 -4.67 -2.09 4.43
C LEU A 106 -5.48 -2.46 5.66
N ASN A 107 -5.68 -3.76 5.82
CA ASN A 107 -6.27 -4.36 6.99
C ASN A 107 -5.49 -5.61 7.43
N VAL A 108 -5.67 -6.01 8.68
CA VAL A 108 -5.07 -7.26 9.19
C VAL A 108 -5.75 -8.44 8.49
N PRO A 109 -4.99 -9.43 7.97
CA PRO A 109 -5.57 -10.60 7.30
C PRO A 109 -6.57 -11.31 8.22
N GLY A 110 -7.81 -11.47 7.76
CA GLY A 110 -8.87 -12.13 8.52
C GLY A 110 -9.56 -11.27 9.59
N GLN A 111 -9.25 -9.97 9.69
CA GLN A 111 -10.00 -9.04 10.53
C GLN A 111 -11.23 -8.52 9.77
N THR A 112 -12.32 -9.27 9.79
CA THR A 112 -13.64 -8.76 9.39
C THR A 112 -14.12 -7.78 10.45
N ASP A 113 -14.38 -6.52 10.07
CA ASP A 113 -15.10 -5.55 10.92
C ASP A 113 -16.36 -6.23 11.49
N VAL A 114 -16.46 -6.27 12.82
CA VAL A 114 -17.63 -6.75 13.58
C VAL A 114 -18.66 -5.64 13.72
#